data_AF-A9BYM9-F1
#
_entry.id   AF-A9BYM9-F1
#
_cell.length_a   1.000
_cell.length_b   1.000
_cell.length_c   1.000
_cell.angle_alpha   90.00
_cell.angle_beta   90.00
_cell.angle_gamma   90.00
#
_symmetry.space_group_name_H-M   'P 1'
#
loop_
_entity.id
_entity.type
_entity.pdbx_description
1 polymer ?
#
loop_
_entity_poly.entity_id
_entity_poly.type
_entity_poly.pdbx_seq_one_letter_code
_entity_poly.pdbx_strand_id
1 'polypeptide(L)'
;MIGHTPLLKMRRDGVLPYDVVHVIDGDSEFAIELAQQWHRIPSSANGLFTPHVVVGQEDSPERLDVRFCRQLGVVLEANRGQERAQRLFKAIRAVEPAILCCAMPDEIWFYTKEQGGNGKRIHA
;
A
#
# COMPACT_ATOMS: atom_id res chain seq x y z
N MET A 1 -0.04 10.60 -6.66
CA MET A 1 0.26 9.76 -5.46
C MET A 1 0.89 10.60 -4.34
N ILE A 2 0.46 10.42 -3.09
CA ILE A 2 0.85 11.22 -1.91
C ILE A 2 1.40 10.31 -0.81
N GLY A 3 2.37 10.77 -0.01
CA GLY A 3 2.83 10.07 1.20
C GLY A 3 3.98 9.07 1.04
N HIS A 4 4.35 8.73 -0.19
CA HIS A 4 5.44 7.79 -0.49
C HIS A 4 6.86 8.39 -0.31
N THR A 5 7.02 9.70 -0.52
CA THR A 5 8.35 10.37 -0.47
C THR A 5 9.04 10.26 0.90
N PRO A 6 8.36 10.47 2.05
CA PRO A 6 8.98 10.28 3.37
C PRO A 6 9.42 8.83 3.61
N LEU A 7 8.66 7.84 3.13
CA LEU A 7 9.01 6.42 3.25
C LEU A 7 10.29 6.11 2.47
N LEU A 8 10.38 6.58 1.22
CA LEU A 8 11.60 6.43 0.41
C LEU A 8 12.82 7.06 1.09
N LYS A 9 12.65 8.25 1.66
CA LYS A 9 13.73 8.94 2.39
C LYS A 9 14.16 8.15 3.63
N MET A 10 13.22 7.75 4.50
CA MET A 10 13.53 6.97 5.71
C MET A 10 14.28 5.69 5.38
N ARG A 11 13.82 4.93 4.38
CA ARG A 11 14.49 3.70 3.93
C ARG A 11 15.91 3.95 3.42
N ARG A 12 16.11 5.02 2.64
CA ARG A 12 17.44 5.42 2.16
C ARG A 12 18.36 5.81 3.32
N ASP A 13 17.82 6.45 4.34
CA ASP A 13 18.55 6.93 5.51
C ASP A 13 18.72 5.82 6.59
N GLY A 14 18.30 4.57 6.30
CA GLY A 14 18.42 3.43 7.21
C GLY A 14 17.41 3.39 8.37
N VAL A 15 16.41 4.28 8.33
CA VAL A 15 15.32 4.33 9.32
C VAL A 15 14.21 3.39 8.88
N LEU A 16 13.81 2.48 9.76
CA LEU A 16 12.72 1.53 9.53
C LEU A 16 11.43 2.06 10.16
N PRO A 17 10.45 2.54 9.37
CA PRO A 17 9.09 2.73 9.87
C PRO A 17 8.43 1.36 10.10
N TYR A 18 7.14 1.34 10.43
CA TYR A 18 6.38 0.10 10.46
C TYR A 18 6.56 -0.69 9.15
N ASP A 19 6.65 -2.01 9.25
CA ASP A 19 6.95 -2.92 8.14
C ASP A 19 5.75 -3.12 7.18
N VAL A 20 4.58 -2.58 7.56
CA VAL A 20 3.37 -2.55 6.75
C VAL A 20 3.08 -1.14 6.25
N VAL A 21 2.87 -0.98 4.94
CA VAL A 21 2.37 0.25 4.31
C VAL A 21 0.90 0.10 3.90
N HIS A 22 0.09 1.10 4.21
CA HIS A 22 -1.28 1.23 3.72
C HIS A 22 -1.26 2.01 2.40
N VAL A 23 -1.70 1.37 1.32
CA VAL A 23 -1.90 1.99 0.01
C VAL A 23 -3.40 2.16 -0.20
N ILE A 24 -3.87 3.39 -0.26
CA ILE A 24 -5.29 3.73 -0.32
C ILE A 24 -5.60 4.31 -1.70
N ASP A 25 -6.43 3.62 -2.48
CA ASP A 25 -6.98 4.15 -3.72
C ASP A 25 -8.29 4.89 -3.42
N GLY A 26 -8.18 6.20 -3.21
CA GLY A 26 -9.29 7.06 -2.84
C GLY A 26 -8.93 8.54 -2.89
N ASP A 27 -9.89 9.39 -2.54
CA ASP A 27 -9.81 10.86 -2.50
C ASP A 27 -10.36 11.44 -1.20
N SER A 28 -10.64 10.57 -0.21
CA SER A 28 -11.01 11.01 1.13
C SER A 28 -9.97 12.00 1.67
N GLU A 29 -10.44 13.19 2.07
CA GLU A 29 -9.60 14.23 2.65
C GLU A 29 -8.83 13.71 3.86
N PHE A 30 -9.48 12.87 4.68
CA PHE A 30 -8.85 12.22 5.83
C PHE A 30 -7.67 11.32 5.43
N ALA A 31 -7.84 10.50 4.39
CA ALA A 31 -6.76 9.64 3.91
C ALA A 31 -5.60 10.47 3.33
N ILE A 32 -5.92 11.56 2.63
CA ILE A 32 -4.92 12.49 2.10
C ILE A 32 -4.13 13.14 3.24
N GLU A 33 -4.82 13.63 4.27
CA GLU A 33 -4.19 14.23 5.45
C GLU A 33 -3.27 13.24 6.16
N LEU A 34 -3.74 12.01 6.42
CA LEU A 34 -2.92 10.95 6.99
C LEU A 34 -1.67 10.68 6.14
N ALA A 35 -1.82 10.56 4.82
CA ALA A 35 -0.70 10.33 3.91
C ALA A 35 0.31 11.49 3.92
N GLN A 36 -0.12 12.72 4.16
CA GLN A 36 0.76 13.88 4.28
C GLN A 36 1.53 13.94 5.60
N GLN A 37 1.04 13.30 6.67
CA GLN A 37 1.52 13.56 8.03
C GLN A 37 2.01 12.32 8.80
N TRP A 38 1.78 11.10 8.31
CA TRP A 38 2.09 9.85 9.03
C TRP A 38 3.53 9.75 9.56
N HIS A 39 4.48 10.44 8.93
CA HIS A 39 5.90 10.45 9.27
C HIS A 39 6.28 11.45 10.38
N ARG A 40 5.31 12.22 10.88
CA ARG A 40 5.52 13.27 11.90
C ARG A 40 5.13 12.82 13.30
N ILE A 41 4.11 11.96 13.39
CA ILE A 41 3.52 11.52 14.65
C ILE A 41 3.49 10.00 14.63
N PRO A 42 4.22 9.32 15.54
CA PRO A 42 4.15 7.86 15.64
C PRO A 42 2.76 7.44 16.15
N SER A 43 2.33 6.25 15.76
CA SER A 43 1.12 5.63 16.29
C SER A 43 1.24 5.45 17.80
N SER A 44 0.21 5.83 18.55
CA SER A 44 0.16 5.64 20.01
C SER A 44 0.08 4.17 20.42
N ALA A 45 -0.37 3.28 19.53
CA ALA A 45 -0.56 1.87 19.83
C ALA A 45 0.76 1.07 19.86
N ASN A 46 1.74 1.44 19.02
CA ASN A 46 2.99 0.70 18.88
C ASN A 46 4.25 1.59 18.87
N GLY A 47 4.11 2.92 18.92
CA GLY A 47 5.22 3.87 18.87
C GLY A 47 5.89 3.98 17.50
N LEU A 48 5.35 3.33 16.46
CA LEU A 48 5.94 3.30 15.12
C LEU A 48 5.23 4.28 14.18
N PHE A 49 5.98 4.79 13.20
CA PHE A 49 5.38 5.54 12.09
C PHE A 49 4.71 4.54 11.14
N THR A 50 3.40 4.71 10.90
CA THR A 50 2.61 3.82 10.04
C THR A 50 2.47 4.44 8.65
N PRO A 51 3.20 3.96 7.63
CA PRO A 51 3.15 4.56 6.30
C PRO A 51 1.77 4.50 5.67
N HIS A 52 1.28 5.66 5.24
CA HIS A 52 0.05 5.80 4.44
C HIS A 52 0.39 6.45 3.10
N VAL A 53 -0.04 5.83 2.01
CA VAL A 53 0.17 6.31 0.64
C VAL A 53 -1.17 6.36 -0.07
N VAL A 54 -1.55 7.54 -0.54
CA VAL A 54 -2.79 7.72 -1.32
C VAL A 54 -2.49 7.71 -2.80
N VAL A 55 -3.26 6.90 -3.53
CA VAL A 55 -3.34 6.87 -4.98
C VAL A 55 -4.61 7.60 -5.41
N GLY A 56 -4.46 8.71 -6.12
CA GLY A 56 -5.55 9.53 -6.62
C GLY A 56 -6.16 8.98 -7.90
N GLN A 57 -7.31 9.54 -8.30
CA GLN A 57 -8.03 9.13 -9.50
C GLN A 57 -7.18 9.28 -10.77
N GLU A 58 -6.44 10.39 -10.87
CA GLU A 58 -5.56 10.72 -11.99
C GLU A 58 -4.29 9.83 -12.06
N ASP A 59 -3.99 9.08 -11.00
CA ASP A 59 -2.88 8.15 -11.01
C ASP A 59 -3.25 6.88 -11.80
N SER A 60 -2.52 6.60 -12.88
CA SER A 60 -2.63 5.35 -13.64
C SER A 60 -1.85 4.23 -12.94
N PRO A 61 -2.49 3.11 -12.55
CA PRO A 61 -1.84 2.01 -11.86
C PRO A 61 -0.55 1.50 -12.53
N GLU A 62 -0.53 1.45 -13.85
CA GLU A 62 0.59 0.95 -14.66
C GLU A 62 1.80 1.90 -14.69
N ARG A 63 1.58 3.17 -14.34
CA ARG A 63 2.61 4.22 -14.39
C ARG A 63 3.10 4.62 -12.99
N LEU A 64 2.50 4.05 -11.94
CA LEU A 64 2.90 4.33 -10.56
C LEU A 64 4.28 3.74 -10.26
N ASP A 65 5.15 4.56 -9.66
CA ASP A 65 6.38 4.06 -9.06
C ASP A 65 6.09 3.52 -7.66
N VAL A 66 5.77 2.22 -7.58
CA VAL A 66 5.49 1.51 -6.32
C VAL A 66 6.70 0.74 -5.79
N ARG A 67 7.92 1.02 -6.26
CA ARG A 67 9.13 0.30 -5.82
C ARG A 67 9.39 0.42 -4.32
N PHE A 68 8.83 1.42 -3.66
CA PHE A 68 8.88 1.57 -2.20
C PHE A 68 8.22 0.39 -1.45
N CYS A 69 7.30 -0.35 -2.08
CA CYS A 69 6.62 -1.51 -1.51
C CYS A 69 7.51 -2.76 -1.42
N ARG A 70 8.68 -2.78 -2.07
CA ARG A 70 9.55 -3.95 -2.12
C ARG A 70 9.94 -4.40 -0.70
N GLN A 71 9.73 -5.70 -0.42
CA GLN A 71 9.96 -6.33 0.89
C GLN A 71 9.13 -5.78 2.07
N LEU A 72 8.12 -4.93 1.83
CA LEU A 72 7.18 -4.50 2.86
C LEU A 72 5.92 -5.38 2.85
N GLY A 73 5.21 -5.42 3.98
CA GLY A 73 3.79 -5.76 3.98
C GLY A 73 2.99 -4.62 3.34
N VAL A 74 2.02 -4.94 2.51
CA VAL A 74 1.17 -3.95 1.85
C VAL A 74 -0.29 -4.30 2.08
N VAL A 75 -1.03 -3.34 2.64
CA VAL A 75 -2.49 -3.36 2.68
C VAL A 75 -2.99 -2.41 1.59
N LEU A 76 -3.64 -2.96 0.57
CA LEU A 76 -4.27 -2.19 -0.49
C LEU A 76 -5.77 -2.01 -0.19
N GLU A 77 -6.16 -0.77 0.05
CA GLU A 77 -7.55 -0.35 0.26
C GLU A 77 -8.08 0.25 -1.05
N ALA A 78 -8.81 -0.55 -1.83
CA ALA A 78 -9.23 -0.19 -3.17
C ALA A 78 -10.69 0.29 -3.24
N ASN A 79 -10.92 1.60 -3.08
CA ASN A 79 -12.28 2.16 -2.93
C ASN A 79 -12.98 2.48 -4.26
N ARG A 80 -12.26 2.43 -5.40
CA ARG A 80 -12.78 2.88 -6.72
C ARG A 80 -13.21 1.76 -7.67
N GLY A 81 -13.35 0.53 -7.16
CA GLY A 81 -13.90 -0.60 -7.91
C GLY A 81 -12.89 -1.70 -8.27
N GLN A 82 -13.42 -2.87 -8.60
CA GLN A 82 -12.68 -4.13 -8.68
C GLN A 82 -11.62 -4.14 -9.80
N GLU A 83 -11.93 -3.61 -10.99
CA GLU A 83 -10.97 -3.61 -12.11
C GLU A 83 -9.71 -2.80 -11.78
N ARG A 84 -9.89 -1.61 -11.19
CA ARG A 84 -8.79 -0.76 -10.76
C ARG A 84 -8.02 -1.39 -9.60
N ALA A 85 -8.72 -2.00 -8.65
CA ALA A 85 -8.10 -2.77 -7.56
C ALA A 85 -7.18 -3.87 -8.10
N GLN A 86 -7.62 -4.65 -9.07
CA GLN A 86 -6.83 -5.71 -9.70
C GLN A 86 -5.59 -5.17 -10.42
N ARG A 87 -5.72 -4.03 -11.11
CA ARG A 87 -4.60 -3.36 -11.79
C ARG A 87 -3.56 -2.84 -10.79
N LEU A 88 -4.00 -2.22 -9.70
CA LEU A 88 -3.12 -1.78 -8.60
C LEU A 88 -2.44 -2.96 -7.91
N PHE A 89 -3.20 -4.02 -7.60
CA PHE A 89 -2.66 -5.24 -7.03
C PHE A 89 -1.56 -5.82 -7.91
N LYS A 90 -1.78 -5.91 -9.22
CA LYS A 90 -0.78 -6.40 -10.18
C LYS A 90 0.46 -5.52 -10.21
N ALA A 91 0.30 -4.19 -10.20
CA ALA A 91 1.41 -3.23 -10.20
C ALA A 91 2.26 -3.34 -8.93
N ILE A 92 1.62 -3.41 -7.75
CA ILE A 92 2.32 -3.57 -6.47
C ILE A 92 2.99 -4.94 -6.38
N ARG A 93 2.30 -6.01 -6.77
CA ARG A 93 2.88 -7.36 -6.75
C ARG A 93 4.15 -7.45 -7.60
N ALA A 94 4.20 -6.76 -8.74
CA ALA A 94 5.35 -6.78 -9.64
C ALA A 94 6.66 -6.28 -9.01
N VAL A 95 6.59 -5.54 -7.89
CA VAL A 95 7.79 -5.11 -7.14
C VAL A 95 8.18 -6.04 -6.00
N GLU A 96 7.52 -7.20 -5.89
CA GLU A 96 7.78 -8.24 -4.89
C GLU A 96 7.71 -7.73 -3.43
N PRO A 97 6.53 -7.30 -2.95
CA PRO A 97 6.33 -7.04 -1.53
C PRO A 97 6.51 -8.35 -0.73
N ALA A 98 6.76 -8.25 0.58
CA ALA A 98 6.79 -9.42 1.45
C ALA A 98 5.40 -10.07 1.53
N ILE A 99 4.39 -9.23 1.76
CA ILE A 99 2.96 -9.59 1.81
C ILE A 99 2.19 -8.51 1.05
N LEU A 100 1.15 -8.89 0.32
CA LEU A 100 0.19 -7.94 -0.26
C LEU A 100 -1.22 -8.48 -0.05
N CYS A 101 -2.07 -7.73 0.65
CA CYS A 101 -3.49 -8.01 0.75
C CYS A 101 -4.31 -6.90 0.11
N CYS A 102 -5.42 -7.26 -0.52
CA CYS A 102 -6.42 -6.33 -1.04
C CYS A 102 -7.80 -6.90 -0.74
N ALA A 103 -8.56 -6.20 0.10
CA ALA A 103 -9.96 -6.53 0.31
C ALA A 103 -10.79 -5.95 -0.84
N MET A 104 -11.57 -6.78 -1.49
CA MET A 104 -12.58 -6.41 -2.48
C MET A 104 -13.96 -6.83 -1.94
N PRO A 105 -15.07 -6.31 -2.49
CA PRO A 105 -16.41 -6.57 -1.94
C PRO A 105 -16.74 -8.06 -1.71
N ASP A 106 -16.32 -8.93 -2.63
CA ASP A 106 -16.69 -10.36 -2.61
C ASP A 106 -15.52 -11.32 -2.33
N GLU A 107 -14.30 -10.78 -2.21
CA GLU A 107 -13.10 -11.61 -2.06
C GLU A 107 -11.92 -10.82 -1.48
N ILE A 108 -11.00 -11.53 -0.84
CA ILE A 108 -9.70 -11.00 -0.43
C ILE A 108 -8.64 -11.62 -1.33
N TRP A 109 -7.89 -10.77 -2.02
CA TRP A 109 -6.70 -11.18 -2.76
C TRP A 109 -5.49 -11.07 -1.85
N PHE A 110 -4.77 -12.17 -1.69
CA PHE A 110 -3.67 -12.27 -0.74
C PHE A 110 -2.43 -12.90 -1.39
N TYR A 111 -1.34 -12.15 -1.48
CA TYR A 111 -0.07 -12.60 -2.01
C TYR A 111 0.99 -12.66 -0.91
N THR A 112 1.80 -13.72 -0.91
CA THR A 112 3.09 -13.77 -0.20
C THR A 112 4.18 -14.20 -1.16
N LYS A 113 5.39 -13.68 -0.94
CA LYS A 113 6.55 -14.04 -1.77
C LYS A 113 6.81 -15.54 -1.80
N GLU A 114 6.58 -16.22 -0.68
CA GLU A 114 6.80 -17.67 -0.54
C GLU A 114 5.83 -18.52 -1.36
N GLN A 115 4.59 -18.05 -1.56
CA GLN A 115 3.56 -18.79 -2.29
C GLN A 115 3.59 -18.53 -3.80
N GLY A 116 4.17 -17.40 -4.23
CA GLY A 116 4.25 -17.01 -5.64
C GLY A 116 2.87 -16.78 -6.30
N GLY A 117 2.87 -16.49 -7.61
CA GLY A 117 1.64 -16.42 -8.42
C GLY A 117 0.70 -15.23 -8.10
N ASN A 118 -0.60 -15.41 -8.34
CA ASN A 118 -1.64 -14.41 -8.02
C ASN A 118 -2.01 -14.40 -6.52
N GLY A 119 -1.32 -15.20 -5.70
CA GLY A 119 -1.70 -15.39 -4.31
C GLY A 119 -2.98 -16.21 -4.13
N LYS A 120 -3.40 -16.37 -2.86
CA LYS A 120 -4.67 -17.00 -2.49
C LYS A 120 -5.83 -16.01 -2.69
N ARG A 121 -6.97 -16.54 -3.12
CA ARG A 121 -8.25 -15.84 -3.11
C ARG A 121 -9.09 -16.44 -1.99
N ILE A 122 -9.56 -15.60 -1.08
CA ILE A 122 -10.41 -16.00 0.02
C ILE A 122 -11.78 -15.39 -0.27
N HIS A 123 -12.78 -16.23 -0.49
CA HIS A 123 -14.17 -15.82 -0.70
C HIS A 123 -14.86 -15.66 0.66
N ALA A 124 -15.71 -14.64 0.77
CA ALA A 124 -16.57 -14.44 1.94
C ALA A 124 -17.78 -15.38 1.93
#